data_AF-A0A914VLB3-F1
#
_entry.id   AF-A0A914VLB3-F1
#
_cell.length_a   1.000
_cell.length_b   1.000
_cell.length_c   1.000
_cell.angle_alpha   90.00
_cell.angle_beta   90.00
_cell.angle_gamma   90.00
#
_symmetry.space_group_name_H-M   'P 1'
#
loop_
_entity.id
_entity.type
_entity.pdbx_description
1 polymer ?
#
loop_
_entity_poly.entity_id
_entity_poly.type
_entity_poly.pdbx_seq_one_letter_code
_entity_poly.pdbx_strand_id
1 'polypeptide(L)'
;MCALLKIGYSLTDCARADQLIEQFQQTDSYKNITAANQQFFAQLTNFTGFPIPVTLENLYVIQDALFIESVHNLPWPAWCTADVYEK
;
A
#
# COMPACT_ATOMS: atom_id res chain seq x y z
N MET A 1 -6.01 -7.81 -16.55
CA MET A 1 -6.90 -7.04 -15.66
C MET A 1 -6.03 -6.13 -14.80
N CYS A 2 -5.79 -4.91 -15.25
CA CYS A 2 -5.00 -3.89 -14.56
C CYS A 2 -5.83 -2.60 -14.59
N ALA A 3 -6.81 -2.48 -13.69
CA ALA A 3 -7.85 -1.45 -13.81
C ALA A 3 -8.22 -0.74 -12.51
N LEU A 4 -7.63 -1.09 -11.36
CA LEU A 4 -8.01 -0.47 -10.08
C LEU A 4 -7.04 0.59 -9.56
N LEU A 5 -5.97 0.90 -10.29
CA LEU A 5 -5.07 2.05 -10.02
C LEU A 5 -5.36 3.25 -10.94
N LYS A 6 -6.52 3.26 -11.61
CA LYS A 6 -6.86 4.16 -12.74
C LYS A 6 -7.65 5.41 -12.37
N ILE A 7 -7.72 5.79 -11.10
CA ILE A 7 -8.45 6.99 -10.68
C ILE A 7 -7.44 7.99 -10.12
N GLY A 8 -6.81 8.76 -11.02
CA GLY A 8 -6.05 9.97 -10.67
C GLY A 8 -4.74 10.21 -11.41
N TYR A 9 -4.08 9.17 -11.94
CA TYR A 9 -2.74 9.30 -12.54
C TYR A 9 -2.79 9.17 -14.06
N SER A 10 -2.43 10.22 -14.80
CA SER A 10 -2.41 10.23 -16.28
C SER A 10 -1.29 9.39 -16.91
N LEU A 11 -0.73 8.42 -16.16
CA LEU A 11 0.45 7.63 -16.56
C LEU A 11 0.09 6.19 -16.92
N THR A 12 -1.18 5.87 -17.12
CA THR A 12 -1.62 4.49 -17.27
C THR A 12 -1.10 3.73 -18.48
N ASP A 13 -0.32 4.37 -19.35
CA ASP A 13 0.47 3.75 -20.41
C ASP A 13 1.80 4.52 -20.59
N CYS A 14 2.54 4.75 -19.50
CA CYS A 14 3.80 5.50 -19.52
C CYS A 14 5.00 4.58 -19.26
N ALA A 15 5.63 4.11 -20.35
CA ALA A 15 6.83 3.27 -20.28
C ALA A 15 7.97 3.91 -19.45
N ARG A 16 8.04 5.25 -19.41
CA ARG A 16 9.02 5.94 -18.57
C ARG A 16 8.71 5.82 -17.08
N ALA A 17 7.43 5.84 -16.69
CA ALA A 17 7.02 5.63 -15.31
C ALA A 17 7.35 4.20 -14.88
N ASP A 18 7.02 3.21 -15.71
CA ASP A 18 7.31 1.79 -15.43
C ASP A 18 8.82 1.57 -15.23
N GLN A 19 9.65 2.11 -16.14
CA GLN A 19 11.11 2.03 -16.02
C GLN A 19 11.63 2.65 -14.71
N LEU A 20 11.08 3.80 -14.30
CA LEU A 20 11.49 4.47 -13.07
C LEU A 20 11.07 3.70 -11.82
N ILE A 21 9.89 3.09 -11.84
CA ILE A 21 9.40 2.22 -10.75
C ILE A 21 10.31 0.99 -10.63
N GLU A 22 10.64 0.33 -11.74
CA GLU A 22 11.56 -0.81 -11.73
C GLU A 22 12.94 -0.42 -11.16
N GLN A 23 13.49 0.72 -11.59
CA GLN A 23 14.75 1.24 -11.06
C GLN A 23 14.67 1.55 -9.57
N PHE A 24 13.58 2.14 -9.12
CA PHE A 24 13.33 2.44 -7.71
C PHE A 24 13.27 1.16 -6.87
N GLN A 25 12.57 0.13 -7.34
CA GLN A 25 12.48 -1.17 -6.68
C GLN A 25 13.83 -1.89 -6.56
N GLN A 26 14.80 -1.56 -7.42
CA GLN A 26 16.16 -2.10 -7.32
C GLN A 26 17.04 -1.42 -6.28
N THR A 27 16.64 -0.26 -5.75
CA THR A 27 17.44 0.47 -4.74
C THR A 27 17.50 -0.28 -3.41
N ASP A 28 18.63 -0.14 -2.71
CA ASP A 28 18.80 -0.74 -1.39
C ASP A 28 17.78 -0.21 -0.37
N SER A 29 17.42 1.07 -0.46
CA SER A 29 16.41 1.66 0.42
C SER A 29 15.06 0.95 0.28
N TYR A 30 14.60 0.75 -0.95
CA TYR A 30 13.34 0.04 -1.20
C TYR A 30 13.43 -1.40 -0.69
N LYS A 31 14.50 -2.12 -1.05
CA LYS A 31 14.69 -3.52 -0.65
C LYS A 31 14.73 -3.69 0.87
N ASN A 32 15.43 -2.81 1.57
CA ASN A 32 15.58 -2.85 3.02
C ASN A 32 14.25 -2.58 3.73
N ILE A 33 13.48 -1.57 3.30
CA ILE A 33 12.17 -1.26 3.89
C ILE A 33 11.21 -2.43 3.65
N THR A 34 11.18 -2.95 2.43
CA THR A 34 10.30 -4.07 2.07
C THR A 34 10.65 -5.33 2.86
N ALA A 35 11.93 -5.67 2.99
CA ALA A 35 12.38 -6.83 3.76
C ALA A 35 12.07 -6.68 5.27
N ALA A 36 12.33 -5.50 5.84
CA ALA A 36 12.07 -5.22 7.24
C ALA A 36 10.58 -5.30 7.63
N ASN A 37 9.67 -5.09 6.66
CA ASN A 37 8.22 -5.05 6.88
C ASN A 37 7.46 -6.22 6.24
N GLN A 38 8.15 -7.23 5.73
CA GLN A 38 7.52 -8.34 5.00
C GLN A 38 6.41 -9.04 5.80
N GLN A 39 6.64 -9.27 7.09
CA GLN A 39 5.62 -9.90 7.96
C GLN A 39 4.40 -8.99 8.16
N PHE A 40 4.60 -7.69 8.28
CA PHE A 40 3.52 -6.72 8.44
C PHE A 40 2.64 -6.68 7.18
N PHE A 41 3.25 -6.66 6.00
CA PHE A 41 2.52 -6.73 4.74
C PHE A 41 1.72 -8.03 4.58
N ALA A 42 2.27 -9.16 5.01
CA ALA A 42 1.54 -10.43 5.01
C ALA A 42 0.32 -10.42 5.95
N GLN A 43 0.45 -9.80 7.13
CA GLN A 43 -0.65 -9.63 8.07
C GLN A 43 -1.75 -8.74 7.47
N LEU A 44 -1.38 -7.59 6.90
CA LEU A 44 -2.34 -6.68 6.26
C LEU A 44 -3.06 -7.33 5.08
N THR A 45 -2.36 -8.14 4.29
CA THR A 45 -2.97 -8.91 3.18
C THR A 45 -4.07 -9.83 3.72
N ASN A 46 -3.84 -10.48 4.85
CA ASN A 46 -4.82 -11.37 5.48
C ASN A 46 -5.99 -10.59 6.11
N PHE A 47 -5.73 -9.46 6.77
CA PHE A 47 -6.76 -8.67 7.46
C PHE A 47 -7.72 -7.96 6.53
N THR A 48 -7.21 -7.44 5.41
CA THR A 48 -7.98 -6.54 4.54
C THR A 48 -8.78 -7.27 3.48
N GLY A 49 -8.45 -8.54 3.17
CA GLY A 49 -9.03 -9.25 2.03
C GLY A 49 -8.75 -8.55 0.70
N PHE A 50 -7.73 -7.69 0.63
CA PHE A 50 -7.34 -6.97 -0.56
C PHE A 50 -7.00 -7.97 -1.69
N PRO A 51 -7.49 -7.77 -2.93
CA PRO A 51 -7.42 -8.79 -3.98
C PRO A 51 -6.00 -9.06 -4.49
N ILE A 52 -5.04 -8.21 -4.12
CA ILE A 52 -3.62 -8.35 -4.42
C ILE A 52 -2.83 -8.31 -3.10
N PRO A 53 -1.66 -8.95 -3.02
CA PRO A 53 -0.80 -8.84 -1.86
C PRO A 53 -0.47 -7.38 -1.54
N VAL A 54 -0.50 -7.04 -0.26
CA VAL A 54 -0.08 -5.72 0.21
C VAL A 54 1.43 -5.60 0.04
N THR A 55 1.89 -4.49 -0.52
CA THR A 55 3.28 -4.14 -0.73
C THR A 55 3.49 -2.68 -0.36
N LEU A 56 4.75 -2.23 -0.33
CA LEU A 56 5.07 -0.82 -0.04
C LEU A 56 4.38 0.14 -1.02
N GLU A 57 4.18 -0.26 -2.28
CA GLU A 57 3.58 0.57 -3.32
C GLU A 57 2.08 0.71 -3.22
N ASN A 58 1.38 -0.24 -2.60
CA ASN A 58 -0.08 -0.22 -2.53
C ASN A 58 -0.61 -0.05 -1.10
N LEU A 59 0.27 -0.04 -0.09
CA LEU A 59 -0.09 0.17 1.32
C LEU A 59 -0.90 1.46 1.53
N TYR A 60 -0.60 2.50 0.76
CA TYR A 60 -1.30 3.79 0.83
C TYR A 60 -2.82 3.63 0.64
N VAL A 61 -3.29 2.65 -0.13
CA VAL A 61 -4.73 2.40 -0.32
C VAL A 61 -5.42 2.05 0.99
N ILE A 62 -4.75 1.28 1.85
CA ILE A 62 -5.27 0.90 3.16
C ILE A 62 -5.16 2.08 4.12
N GLN A 63 -4.03 2.78 4.12
CA GLN A 63 -3.78 3.92 4.98
C GLN A 63 -4.73 5.10 4.69
N ASP A 64 -5.01 5.39 3.42
CA ASP A 64 -5.98 6.39 3.00
C ASP A 64 -7.40 6.05 3.49
N ALA A 65 -7.82 4.79 3.36
CA ALA A 65 -9.14 4.36 3.84
C ALA A 65 -9.28 4.55 5.35
N LEU A 66 -8.30 4.08 6.13
CA LEU A 66 -8.28 4.25 7.59
C LEU A 66 -8.21 5.73 8.00
N PHE A 67 -7.43 6.54 7.29
CA PHE A 67 -7.35 7.98 7.53
C PHE A 67 -8.70 8.67 7.29
N ILE A 68 -9.38 8.34 6.19
CA ILE A 68 -10.71 8.88 5.88
C ILE A 68 -11.72 8.48 6.96
N GLU A 69 -11.72 7.22 7.39
CA GLU A 69 -12.56 6.75 8.51
C GLU A 69 -12.31 7.58 9.78
N SER A 70 -11.03 7.80 10.12
CA SER A 70 -10.64 8.60 11.29
C SER A 70 -11.14 10.04 11.20
N VAL A 71 -10.96 10.70 10.05
CA VAL A 71 -11.42 12.08 9.81
C VAL A 71 -12.94 12.21 9.98
N HIS A 72 -13.69 11.16 9.68
CA HIS A 72 -15.15 11.12 9.79
C HIS A 72 -15.64 10.51 11.12
N ASN A 73 -14.75 10.29 12.10
CA ASN A 73 -15.04 9.66 13.39
C ASN A 73 -15.71 8.28 13.26
N LEU A 74 -15.38 7.54 12.21
CA LEU A 74 -15.80 6.16 12.04
C LEU A 74 -14.85 5.24 12.80
N PRO A 75 -15.36 4.16 13.43
CA PRO A 75 -14.52 3.19 14.10
C PRO A 75 -13.71 2.41 13.07
N TRP A 76 -12.42 2.21 13.36
CA TRP A 76 -11.58 1.33 12.57
C TRP A 76 -11.98 -0.14 12.71
N PRO A 77 -11.60 -0.99 11.73
CA PRO A 77 -11.70 -2.43 11.87
C PRO A 77 -10.97 -2.95 13.12
N ALA A 78 -11.46 -4.04 13.71
CA ALA A 78 -10.93 -4.57 14.98
C ALA A 78 -9.42 -4.94 14.95
N TRP A 79 -8.86 -5.18 13.77
CA TRP A 79 -7.43 -5.48 13.61
C TRP A 79 -6.54 -4.22 13.61
N CYS A 80 -7.10 -3.04 13.36
CA CYS A 80 -6.36 -1.79 13.27
C CYS A 80 -6.28 -1.13 14.65
N THR A 81 -5.22 -1.45 15.38
CA THR A 81 -4.86 -0.75 16.62
C THR A 81 -4.03 0.50 16.32
N ALA A 82 -3.83 1.37 17.31
CA ALA A 82 -2.94 2.53 17.18
C ALA A 82 -1.53 2.13 16.72
N ASP A 83 -0.97 1.05 17.30
CA ASP A 83 0.36 0.53 16.90
C ASP A 83 0.40 0.06 15.44
N VAL A 84 -0.71 -0.46 14.91
CA VAL A 84 -0.79 -0.89 13.50
C VAL A 84 -0.87 0.34 12.59
N TYR A 85 -1.56 1.40 13.02
CA TYR A 85 -1.71 2.62 12.22
C TYR A 85 -0.45 3.49 12.20
N GLU A 86 0.32 3.51 13.29
CA GLU A 86 1.54 4.31 13.41
C GLU A 86 2.77 3.70 12.73
N LYS A 87 2.67 2.45 12.27
CA LYS A 87 3.77 1.68 11.67
C LYS A 87 3.87 1.88 10.16
#